data_AF-A0A949XU72-F1
#
_entry.id   AF-A0A949XU72-F1
#
_cell.length_a   1.000
_cell.length_b   1.000
_cell.length_c   1.000
_cell.angle_alpha   90.00
_cell.angle_beta   90.00
_cell.angle_gamma   90.00
#
_symmetry.space_group_name_H-M   'P 1'
#
loop_
_entity.id
_entity.type
_entity.pdbx_description
1 polymer ?
#
loop_
_entity_poly.entity_id
_entity_poly.type
_entity_poly.pdbx_seq_one_letter_code
_entity_poly.pdbx_strand_id
1 'polypeptide(L)'
;MRRLIELLSELYPKWWRERYGPEFDALIEDERATARVALNVLSGAFWMRMRTLLGGSPRDSRILGTLTKNWWLLALSGGIQAIISALYLIMQSEPTPLSFHAWNSMLVVLGRLGLTAGACVIMAALLASRNGKCWLLVLNGSALVVLGVIELGLTRFGVRFWTVAMLVILMAASTGVLELRMAQMLRKKGRYPGTWILSLTSAISVGFVLPFLALALRWIKIEPGSHTDLLWLGVYFAFSAVSMFTSALRLHTAPALS
;
A
#
# COMPACT_ATOMS: atom_id res chain seq x y z
N MET A 1 -17.36 -1.57 18.75
CA MET A 1 -16.11 -2.37 18.70
C MET A 1 -16.36 -3.82 18.29
N ARG A 2 -17.31 -4.55 18.89
CA ARG A 2 -17.61 -5.96 18.52
C ARG A 2 -17.93 -6.17 17.02
N ARG A 3 -18.85 -5.38 16.45
CA ARG A 3 -19.14 -5.37 15.00
C ARG A 3 -17.92 -5.14 14.10
N LEU A 4 -16.94 -4.37 14.59
CA LEU A 4 -15.71 -4.09 13.84
C LEU A 4 -14.79 -5.31 13.88
N ILE A 5 -14.73 -6.04 14.99
CA ILE A 5 -13.99 -7.30 15.11
C ILE A 5 -14.61 -8.40 14.22
N GLU A 6 -15.95 -8.47 14.17
CA GLU A 6 -16.68 -9.37 13.27
C GLU A 6 -16.40 -9.06 11.79
N LEU A 7 -16.45 -7.78 11.39
CA LEU A 7 -16.06 -7.36 10.03
C LEU A 7 -14.59 -7.68 9.72
N LEU A 8 -13.71 -7.57 10.72
CA LEU A 8 -12.28 -7.89 10.55
C LEU A 8 -12.04 -9.41 10.47
N SER A 9 -12.87 -10.25 11.10
CA SER A 9 -12.73 -11.71 11.00
C SER A 9 -13.11 -12.23 9.61
N GLU A 10 -13.96 -11.51 8.88
CA GLU A 10 -14.24 -11.81 7.46
C GLU A 10 -13.03 -11.59 6.54
N LEU A 11 -11.98 -10.90 6.99
CA LEU A 11 -10.74 -10.74 6.23
C LEU A 11 -9.91 -12.03 6.16
N TYR A 12 -10.21 -13.05 6.96
CA TYR A 12 -9.52 -14.32 6.89
C TYR A 12 -9.83 -15.08 5.58
N PRO A 13 -8.87 -15.86 5.02
CA PRO A 13 -9.11 -16.66 3.83
C PRO A 13 -10.27 -17.65 4.02
N LYS A 14 -11.09 -17.85 2.97
CA LYS A 14 -12.28 -18.71 3.04
C LYS A 14 -12.00 -20.12 3.56
N TRP A 15 -10.95 -20.77 3.05
CA TRP A 15 -10.52 -22.10 3.49
C TRP A 15 -10.15 -22.16 4.97
N TRP A 16 -9.63 -21.05 5.53
CA TRP A 16 -9.26 -20.95 6.93
C TRP A 16 -10.51 -20.77 7.79
N ARG A 17 -11.45 -19.91 7.36
CA ARG A 17 -12.75 -19.73 8.03
C ARG A 17 -13.57 -21.02 8.02
N GLU A 18 -13.54 -21.78 6.93
CA GLU A 18 -14.21 -23.07 6.83
C GLU A 18 -13.65 -24.11 7.81
N ARG A 19 -12.36 -23.97 8.21
CA ARG A 19 -11.68 -24.94 9.08
C ARG A 19 -11.62 -24.53 10.55
N TYR A 20 -11.39 -23.24 10.83
CA TYR A 20 -11.14 -22.69 12.16
C TYR A 20 -12.10 -21.57 12.55
N GLY A 21 -13.03 -21.19 11.66
CA GLY A 21 -14.00 -20.12 11.89
C GLY A 21 -14.86 -20.33 13.14
N PRO A 22 -15.47 -21.52 13.35
CA PRO A 22 -16.30 -21.76 14.54
C PRO A 22 -15.52 -21.61 15.86
N GLU A 23 -14.28 -22.09 15.91
CA GLU A 23 -13.40 -21.98 17.09
C GLU A 23 -12.97 -20.53 17.34
N PHE A 24 -12.67 -19.80 16.26
CA PHE A 24 -12.27 -18.40 16.33
C PHE A 24 -13.42 -17.46 16.72
N ASP A 25 -14.63 -17.75 16.24
CA ASP A 25 -15.83 -16.99 16.60
C ASP A 25 -16.15 -17.19 18.09
N ALA A 26 -16.00 -18.41 18.64
CA ALA A 26 -16.14 -18.67 20.08
C ALA A 26 -15.11 -17.90 20.92
N LEU A 27 -13.85 -17.81 20.46
CA LEU A 27 -12.82 -17.01 21.12
C LEU A 27 -13.14 -15.50 21.11
N ILE A 28 -13.75 -14.99 20.03
CA ILE A 28 -14.19 -13.59 19.94
C ILE A 28 -15.39 -13.33 20.87
N GLU A 29 -16.25 -14.31 21.11
CA GLU A 29 -17.38 -14.19 22.05
C GLU A 29 -16.93 -14.10 23.51
N ASP A 30 -15.87 -14.82 23.90
CA ASP A 30 -15.34 -14.86 25.26
C ASP A 30 -14.42 -13.66 25.60
N GLU A 31 -13.78 -13.02 24.62
CA GLU A 31 -12.89 -11.88 24.84
C GLU A 31 -13.63 -10.53 24.95
N ARG A 32 -13.19 -9.67 25.87
CA ARG A 32 -13.70 -8.28 25.95
C ARG A 32 -13.32 -7.50 24.69
N ALA A 33 -14.33 -7.01 23.96
CA ALA A 33 -14.19 -6.25 22.72
C ALA A 33 -13.36 -4.95 22.86
N THR A 34 -12.04 -5.09 22.75
CA THR A 34 -11.05 -4.02 22.95
C THR A 34 -10.33 -3.69 21.65
N ALA A 35 -9.82 -2.47 21.49
CA ALA A 35 -9.05 -2.06 20.31
C ALA A 35 -7.80 -2.94 20.05
N ARG A 36 -7.19 -3.49 21.11
CA ARG A 36 -6.08 -4.45 21.01
C ARG A 36 -6.50 -5.77 20.37
N VAL A 37 -7.69 -6.27 20.71
CA VAL A 37 -8.25 -7.51 20.12
C VAL A 37 -8.54 -7.28 18.64
N ALA A 38 -9.14 -6.14 18.26
CA ALA A 38 -9.34 -5.78 16.86
C ALA A 38 -8.03 -5.72 16.05
N LEU A 39 -6.97 -5.14 16.63
CA LEU A 39 -5.64 -5.11 16.00
C LEU A 39 -5.02 -6.52 15.86
N ASN A 40 -5.18 -7.38 16.85
CA ASN A 40 -4.69 -8.76 16.80
C ASN A 40 -5.45 -9.60 15.76
N VAL A 41 -6.76 -9.43 15.65
CA VAL A 41 -7.59 -10.10 14.64
C VAL A 41 -7.21 -9.63 13.24
N LEU A 42 -7.04 -8.30 13.05
CA LEU A 42 -6.57 -7.72 11.79
C LEU A 42 -5.16 -8.22 11.43
N SER A 43 -4.22 -8.24 12.37
CA SER A 43 -2.85 -8.69 12.13
C SER A 43 -2.78 -10.18 11.84
N GLY A 44 -3.58 -11.00 12.52
CA GLY A 44 -3.71 -12.44 12.24
C GLY A 44 -4.32 -12.72 10.87
N ALA A 45 -5.38 -11.98 10.49
CA ALA A 45 -5.99 -12.06 9.17
C ALA A 45 -4.98 -11.68 8.09
N PHE A 46 -4.27 -10.58 8.31
CA PHE A 46 -3.20 -10.10 7.44
C PHE A 46 -2.08 -11.14 7.30
N TRP A 47 -1.62 -11.74 8.40
CA TRP A 47 -0.54 -12.74 8.40
C TRP A 47 -0.93 -14.04 7.70
N MET A 48 -2.13 -14.57 7.97
CA MET A 48 -2.64 -15.78 7.30
C MET A 48 -2.84 -15.55 5.80
N ARG A 49 -3.34 -14.35 5.44
CA ARG A 49 -3.49 -13.97 4.03
C ARG A 49 -2.13 -13.80 3.38
N MET A 50 -1.16 -13.19 4.05
CA MET A 50 0.24 -13.10 3.62
C MET A 50 0.86 -14.47 3.35
N ARG A 51 0.71 -15.43 4.26
CA ARG A 51 1.24 -16.79 4.09
C ARG A 51 0.59 -17.53 2.91
N THR A 52 -0.72 -17.34 2.73
CA THR A 52 -1.46 -17.89 1.58
C THR A 52 -1.00 -17.24 0.26
N LEU A 53 -0.67 -15.94 0.30
CA LEU A 53 -0.19 -15.18 -0.86
C LEU A 53 1.25 -15.55 -1.26
N LEU A 54 2.09 -15.95 -0.30
CA LEU A 54 3.47 -16.41 -0.52
C LEU A 54 3.56 -17.86 -1.05
N GLY A 55 2.51 -18.67 -0.92
CA GLY A 55 2.49 -20.07 -1.35
C GLY A 55 2.44 -20.32 -2.86
N GLY A 56 2.10 -19.30 -3.67
CA GLY A 56 2.01 -19.38 -5.13
C GLY A 56 0.86 -20.27 -5.63
N SER A 57 -0.07 -19.71 -6.42
CA SER A 57 -1.26 -20.44 -6.92
C SER A 57 -1.23 -20.60 -8.44
N PRO A 58 -1.74 -21.69 -9.03
CA PRO A 58 -1.85 -21.86 -10.49
C PRO A 58 -2.65 -20.75 -11.21
N ARG A 59 -3.40 -19.91 -10.49
CA ARG A 59 -4.19 -18.79 -11.02
C ARG A 59 -3.41 -17.48 -11.19
N ASP A 60 -2.14 -17.48 -10.80
CA ASP A 60 -1.19 -16.36 -10.87
C ASP A 60 -0.88 -15.94 -12.31
N SER A 61 -1.00 -16.87 -13.26
CA SER A 61 -0.79 -16.62 -14.69
C SER A 61 -1.83 -15.68 -15.31
N ARG A 62 -3.11 -15.76 -14.89
CA ARG A 62 -4.19 -14.89 -15.39
C ARG A 62 -4.07 -13.47 -14.86
N ILE A 63 -3.66 -13.34 -13.60
CA ILE A 63 -3.42 -12.02 -12.97
C ILE A 63 -2.31 -11.30 -13.73
N LEU A 64 -1.20 -12.00 -14.00
CA LEU A 64 -0.08 -11.44 -14.76
C LEU A 64 -0.50 -11.03 -16.17
N GLY A 65 -1.24 -11.88 -16.90
CA GLY A 65 -1.71 -11.54 -18.25
C GLY A 65 -2.65 -10.32 -18.28
N THR A 66 -3.52 -10.19 -17.28
CA THR A 66 -4.45 -9.05 -17.21
C THR A 66 -3.76 -7.76 -16.77
N LEU A 67 -2.77 -7.83 -15.87
CA LEU A 67 -1.91 -6.71 -15.52
C LEU A 67 -1.01 -6.30 -16.68
N THR A 68 -0.50 -7.24 -17.48
CA THR A 68 0.22 -6.96 -18.72
C THR A 68 -0.65 -6.20 -19.72
N LYS A 69 -1.95 -6.50 -19.83
CA LYS A 69 -2.85 -5.74 -20.70
C LYS A 69 -3.13 -4.32 -20.18
N ASN A 70 -3.19 -4.15 -18.86
CA ASN A 70 -3.53 -2.88 -18.20
C ASN A 70 -2.33 -2.22 -17.51
N TRP A 71 -1.12 -2.49 -18.00
CA TRP A 71 0.14 -2.02 -17.40
C TRP A 71 0.20 -0.49 -17.29
N TRP A 72 -0.48 0.21 -18.22
CA TRP A 72 -0.54 1.67 -18.28
C TRP A 72 -1.19 2.29 -17.04
N LEU A 73 -2.11 1.60 -16.35
CA LEU A 73 -2.71 2.11 -15.10
C LEU A 73 -1.68 2.16 -13.96
N LEU A 74 -0.77 1.18 -13.91
CA LEU A 74 0.33 1.18 -12.95
C LEU A 74 1.35 2.27 -13.31
N ALA A 75 1.66 2.45 -14.59
CA ALA A 75 2.54 3.52 -15.05
C ALA A 75 1.96 4.91 -14.74
N LEU A 76 0.65 5.11 -14.98
CA LEU A 76 -0.06 6.35 -14.67
C LEU A 76 -0.04 6.62 -13.16
N SER A 77 -0.32 5.62 -12.33
CA SER A 77 -0.21 5.74 -10.87
C SER A 77 1.21 6.10 -10.43
N GLY A 78 2.23 5.47 -11.03
CA GLY A 78 3.63 5.79 -10.78
C GLY A 78 3.97 7.25 -11.14
N GLY A 79 3.48 7.74 -12.28
CA GLY A 79 3.64 9.14 -12.69
C GLY A 79 3.01 10.12 -11.71
N ILE A 80 1.79 9.82 -11.24
CA ILE A 80 1.12 10.66 -10.23
C ILE A 80 1.90 10.65 -8.90
N GLN A 81 2.42 9.50 -8.47
CA GLN A 81 3.25 9.41 -7.26
C GLN A 81 4.58 10.17 -7.38
N ALA A 82 5.16 10.25 -8.58
CA ALA A 82 6.34 11.07 -8.83
C ALA A 82 6.02 12.58 -8.66
N ILE A 83 4.84 13.02 -9.11
CA ILE A 83 4.38 14.41 -8.90
C ILE A 83 4.15 14.67 -7.41
N ILE A 84 3.49 13.75 -6.70
CA ILE A 84 3.30 13.84 -5.23
C ILE A 84 4.66 13.96 -4.52
N SER A 85 5.64 13.13 -4.90
CA SER A 85 6.99 13.20 -4.36
C SER A 85 7.66 14.57 -4.57
N ALA A 86 7.59 15.10 -5.79
CA ALA A 86 8.16 16.41 -6.12
C ALA A 86 7.51 17.52 -5.28
N LEU A 87 6.19 17.49 -5.11
CA LEU A 87 5.46 18.46 -4.29
C LEU A 87 5.87 18.37 -2.81
N TYR A 88 6.03 17.16 -2.25
CA TYR A 88 6.54 16.98 -0.89
C TYR A 88 7.94 17.57 -0.70
N LEU A 89 8.83 17.38 -1.68
CA LEU A 89 10.20 17.93 -1.64
C LEU A 89 10.20 19.46 -1.80
N ILE A 90 9.34 20.02 -2.65
CA ILE A 90 9.16 21.47 -2.79
C ILE A 90 8.71 22.08 -1.46
N MET A 91 7.68 21.50 -0.84
CA MET A 91 7.16 21.94 0.47
C MET A 91 8.23 21.85 1.57
N GLN A 92 9.16 20.91 1.48
CA GLN A 92 10.27 20.75 2.42
C GLN A 92 11.40 21.77 2.18
N SER A 93 11.62 22.19 0.94
CA SER A 93 12.74 23.06 0.54
C SER A 93 12.49 24.56 0.76
N GLU A 94 11.25 24.96 1.02
CA GLU A 94 10.87 26.37 1.23
C GLU A 94 11.50 26.93 2.52
N PRO A 95 12.43 27.89 2.42
CA PRO A 95 13.15 28.45 3.58
C PRO A 95 12.28 29.41 4.40
N THR A 96 11.18 29.88 3.83
CA THR A 96 10.17 30.72 4.49
C THR A 96 8.92 29.90 4.75
N PRO A 97 8.28 30.04 5.93
CA PRO A 97 7.02 29.35 6.18
C PRO A 97 5.99 29.79 5.13
N LEU A 98 5.62 28.85 4.26
CA LEU A 98 4.55 29.02 3.28
C LEU A 98 3.34 29.64 3.98
N SER A 99 2.73 30.64 3.34
CA SER A 99 1.47 31.17 3.85
C SER A 99 0.47 30.02 4.04
N PHE A 100 -0.31 30.06 5.12
CA PHE A 100 -1.28 29.00 5.43
C PHE A 100 -2.22 28.69 4.24
N HIS A 101 -2.53 29.70 3.43
CA HIS A 101 -3.30 29.54 2.21
C HIS A 101 -2.57 28.74 1.12
N ALA A 102 -1.29 29.04 0.86
CA ALA A 102 -0.47 28.29 -0.09
C ALA A 102 -0.26 26.84 0.35
N TRP A 103 -0.04 26.62 1.65
CA TRP A 103 0.07 25.29 2.24
C TRP A 103 -1.20 24.47 2.06
N ASN A 104 -2.37 25.04 2.39
CA ASN A 104 -3.65 24.36 2.20
C ASN A 104 -3.94 24.09 0.72
N SER A 105 -3.58 25.01 -0.18
CA SER A 105 -3.73 24.82 -1.62
C SER A 105 -2.89 23.62 -2.10
N MET A 106 -1.63 23.53 -1.67
CA MET A 106 -0.76 22.38 -1.98
C MET A 106 -1.31 21.07 -1.43
N LEU A 107 -1.80 21.05 -0.19
CA LEU A 107 -2.42 19.86 0.39
C LEU A 107 -3.67 19.40 -0.39
N VAL A 108 -4.51 20.34 -0.85
CA VAL A 108 -5.66 20.00 -1.71
C VAL A 108 -5.22 19.38 -3.04
N VAL A 109 -4.15 19.91 -3.64
CA VAL A 109 -3.57 19.32 -4.86
C VAL A 109 -3.03 17.92 -4.59
N LEU A 110 -2.26 17.74 -3.51
CA LEU A 110 -1.76 16.45 -3.03
C LEU A 110 -2.91 15.45 -2.87
N GLY A 111 -3.98 15.85 -2.18
CA GLY A 111 -5.11 14.98 -1.94
C GLY A 111 -5.85 14.55 -3.20
N ARG A 112 -6.01 15.46 -4.18
CA ARG A 112 -6.57 15.12 -5.50
C ARG A 112 -5.67 14.13 -6.27
N LEU A 113 -4.34 14.31 -6.19
CA LEU A 113 -3.39 13.39 -6.79
C LEU A 113 -3.42 12.01 -6.09
N GLY A 114 -3.50 11.98 -4.76
CA GLY A 114 -3.62 10.75 -3.97
C GLY A 114 -4.89 9.97 -4.33
N LEU A 115 -6.04 10.65 -4.44
CA LEU A 115 -7.30 10.04 -4.88
C LEU A 115 -7.21 9.45 -6.29
N THR A 116 -6.65 10.19 -7.24
CA THR A 116 -6.54 9.73 -8.63
C THR A 116 -5.57 8.56 -8.75
N ALA A 117 -4.40 8.62 -8.09
CA ALA A 117 -3.46 7.52 -8.02
C ALA A 117 -4.09 6.27 -7.39
N GLY A 118 -4.78 6.42 -6.26
CA GLY A 118 -5.45 5.33 -5.56
C GLY A 118 -6.55 4.69 -6.41
N ALA A 119 -7.39 5.50 -7.07
CA ALA A 119 -8.40 5.02 -7.99
C ALA A 119 -7.80 4.23 -9.17
N CYS A 120 -6.69 4.69 -9.75
CA CYS A 120 -5.99 3.97 -10.82
C CYS A 120 -5.50 2.58 -10.34
N VAL A 121 -4.92 2.50 -9.14
CA VAL A 121 -4.44 1.25 -8.56
C VAL A 121 -5.60 0.29 -8.25
N ILE A 122 -6.70 0.79 -7.70
CA ILE A 122 -7.91 -0.03 -7.45
C ILE A 122 -8.48 -0.54 -8.77
N MET A 123 -8.59 0.31 -9.79
CA MET A 123 -9.08 -0.10 -11.12
C MET A 123 -8.17 -1.15 -11.75
N ALA A 124 -6.84 -0.97 -11.68
CA ALA A 124 -5.89 -1.99 -12.11
C ALA A 124 -6.11 -3.32 -11.37
N ALA A 125 -6.41 -3.27 -10.07
CA ALA A 125 -6.65 -4.45 -9.24
C ALA A 125 -7.93 -5.19 -9.62
N LEU A 126 -9.03 -4.45 -9.85
CA LEU A 126 -10.33 -4.99 -10.22
C LEU A 126 -10.28 -5.61 -11.62
N LEU A 127 -9.62 -4.93 -12.56
CA LEU A 127 -9.40 -5.46 -13.90
C LEU A 127 -8.52 -6.71 -13.84
N ALA A 128 -7.44 -6.69 -13.05
CA ALA A 128 -6.54 -7.83 -12.90
C ALA A 128 -7.19 -9.05 -12.23
N SER A 129 -8.29 -8.86 -11.51
CA SER A 129 -8.90 -9.93 -10.73
C SER A 129 -10.42 -9.88 -10.76
N ARG A 130 -10.99 -10.55 -11.75
CA ARG A 130 -12.45 -10.81 -11.86
C ARG A 130 -13.06 -11.59 -10.66
N ASN A 131 -12.24 -12.03 -9.69
CA ASN A 131 -12.62 -12.84 -8.51
C ASN A 131 -12.00 -12.33 -7.18
N GLY A 132 -11.58 -11.06 -7.08
CA GLY A 132 -11.18 -10.45 -5.78
C GLY A 132 -9.83 -10.89 -5.18
N LYS A 133 -8.90 -11.39 -6.00
CA LYS A 133 -7.61 -11.96 -5.54
C LYS A 133 -6.39 -11.02 -5.65
N CYS A 134 -6.50 -9.86 -6.31
CA CYS A 134 -5.49 -8.79 -6.26
C CYS A 134 -5.66 -7.90 -5.03
N TRP A 135 -5.88 -8.51 -3.86
CA TRP A 135 -6.21 -7.81 -2.63
C TRP A 135 -5.11 -6.82 -2.22
N LEU A 136 -3.83 -7.18 -2.39
CA LEU A 136 -2.71 -6.28 -2.07
C LEU A 136 -2.75 -4.99 -2.88
N LEU A 137 -3.16 -5.07 -4.15
CA LEU A 137 -3.27 -3.91 -5.02
C LEU A 137 -4.46 -3.04 -4.62
N VAL A 138 -5.61 -3.65 -4.32
CA VAL A 138 -6.77 -2.94 -3.74
C VAL A 138 -6.39 -2.26 -2.44
N LEU A 139 -5.64 -2.93 -1.58
CA LEU A 139 -5.24 -2.45 -0.26
C LEU A 139 -4.29 -1.24 -0.39
N ASN A 140 -3.30 -1.32 -1.28
CA ASN A 140 -2.43 -0.20 -1.61
C ASN A 140 -3.21 1.00 -2.16
N GLY A 141 -4.09 0.76 -3.13
CA GLY A 141 -4.92 1.80 -3.72
C GLY A 141 -5.90 2.41 -2.71
N SER A 142 -6.45 1.61 -1.80
CA SER A 142 -7.32 2.11 -0.73
C SER A 142 -6.57 2.99 0.27
N ALA A 143 -5.32 2.64 0.61
CA ALA A 143 -4.49 3.45 1.49
C ALA A 143 -4.15 4.80 0.85
N LEU A 144 -3.84 4.83 -0.46
CA LEU A 144 -3.68 6.05 -1.25
C LEU A 144 -4.95 6.92 -1.25
N VAL A 145 -6.12 6.32 -1.43
CA VAL A 145 -7.40 7.05 -1.38
C VAL A 145 -7.61 7.66 0.01
N VAL A 146 -7.42 6.89 1.09
CA VAL A 146 -7.58 7.41 2.45
C VAL A 146 -6.60 8.54 2.74
N LEU A 147 -5.34 8.39 2.32
CA LEU A 147 -4.34 9.44 2.44
C LEU A 147 -4.75 10.70 1.67
N GLY A 148 -5.24 10.54 0.43
CA GLY A 148 -5.72 11.67 -0.37
C GLY A 148 -6.93 12.39 0.24
N VAL A 149 -7.85 11.65 0.87
CA VAL A 149 -8.97 12.25 1.62
C VAL A 149 -8.47 13.05 2.84
N ILE A 150 -7.46 12.54 3.55
CA ILE A 150 -6.83 13.24 4.67
C ILE A 150 -6.22 14.57 4.19
N GLU A 151 -5.47 14.54 3.09
CA GLU A 151 -4.79 15.72 2.51
C GLU A 151 -5.76 16.75 1.93
N LEU A 152 -6.91 16.33 1.37
CA LEU A 152 -7.96 17.22 0.86
C LEU A 152 -8.64 18.10 1.93
N GLY A 153 -8.25 17.99 3.19
CA GLY A 153 -8.80 18.80 4.26
C GLY A 153 -10.21 18.38 4.69
N LEU A 154 -10.66 17.17 4.30
CA LEU A 154 -11.92 16.60 4.80
C LEU A 154 -11.86 16.29 6.31
N THR A 155 -10.73 16.54 6.95
CA THR A 155 -10.52 16.38 8.38
C THR A 155 -10.28 17.74 9.03
N ARG A 156 -11.37 18.44 9.37
CA ARG A 156 -11.41 19.39 10.51
C ARG A 156 -11.05 18.74 11.86
N PHE A 157 -10.66 17.47 11.86
CA PHE A 157 -10.23 16.68 13.01
C PHE A 157 -8.72 16.52 12.97
N GLY A 158 -8.03 16.82 14.07
CA GLY A 158 -6.57 16.73 14.16
C GLY A 158 -6.07 15.31 13.84
N VAL A 159 -5.66 15.09 12.60
CA VAL A 159 -5.09 13.82 12.16
C VAL A 159 -3.71 13.70 12.78
N ARG A 160 -3.53 12.66 13.60
CA ARG A 160 -2.22 12.35 14.18
C ARG A 160 -1.31 11.85 13.06
N PHE A 161 -0.06 12.29 13.05
CA PHE A 161 1.00 11.77 12.18
C PHE A 161 1.05 10.23 12.15
N TRP A 162 0.72 9.59 13.29
CA TRP A 162 0.58 8.14 13.40
C TRP A 162 -0.34 7.52 12.34
N THR A 163 -1.47 8.15 12.01
CA THR A 163 -2.41 7.65 11.00
C THR A 163 -1.77 7.67 9.61
N VAL A 164 -1.08 8.76 9.26
CA VAL A 164 -0.36 8.90 7.99
C VAL A 164 0.75 7.85 7.90
N ALA A 165 1.55 7.70 8.95
CA ALA A 165 2.60 6.69 9.00
C ALA A 165 2.06 5.25 8.85
N MET A 166 0.93 4.93 9.47
CA MET A 166 0.30 3.61 9.33
C MET A 166 -0.19 3.36 7.90
N LEU A 167 -0.74 4.38 7.21
CA LEU A 167 -1.12 4.27 5.81
C LEU A 167 0.10 4.02 4.91
N VAL A 168 1.20 4.74 5.13
CA VAL A 168 2.45 4.56 4.37
C VAL A 168 3.04 3.16 4.61
N ILE A 169 3.06 2.69 5.86
CA ILE A 169 3.47 1.31 6.19
C ILE A 169 2.62 0.29 5.42
N LEU A 170 1.31 0.51 5.37
CA LEU A 170 0.38 -0.37 4.66
C LEU A 170 0.65 -0.39 3.15
N MET A 171 0.90 0.77 2.55
CA MET A 171 1.28 0.91 1.15
C MET A 171 2.63 0.24 0.84
N ALA A 172 3.63 0.45 1.71
CA ALA A 172 4.97 -0.11 1.59
C ALA A 172 4.95 -1.64 1.66
N ALA A 173 4.27 -2.20 2.66
CA ALA A 173 4.12 -3.63 2.82
C ALA A 173 3.36 -4.26 1.64
N SER A 174 2.24 -3.66 1.23
CA SER A 174 1.42 -4.21 0.14
C SER A 174 2.12 -4.17 -1.21
N THR A 175 2.83 -3.06 -1.52
CA THR A 175 3.61 -2.92 -2.76
C THR A 175 4.80 -3.88 -2.76
N GLY A 176 5.58 -3.94 -1.67
CA GLY A 176 6.74 -4.84 -1.58
C GLY A 176 6.35 -6.31 -1.75
N VAL A 177 5.27 -6.76 -1.11
CA VAL A 177 4.81 -8.16 -1.25
C VAL A 177 4.33 -8.46 -2.67
N LEU A 178 3.65 -7.51 -3.31
CA LEU A 178 3.21 -7.66 -4.69
C LEU A 178 4.41 -7.82 -5.64
N GLU A 179 5.43 -6.97 -5.51
CA GLU A 179 6.63 -7.04 -6.33
C GLU A 179 7.39 -8.34 -6.14
N LEU A 180 7.51 -8.82 -4.90
CA LEU A 180 8.11 -10.11 -4.61
C LEU A 180 7.36 -11.24 -5.31
N ARG A 181 6.02 -11.20 -5.29
CA ARG A 181 5.20 -12.19 -5.98
C ARG A 181 5.35 -12.09 -7.49
N MET A 182 5.39 -10.89 -8.05
CA MET A 182 5.68 -10.70 -9.48
C MET A 182 7.04 -11.28 -9.86
N ALA A 183 8.06 -11.06 -9.03
CA ALA A 183 9.38 -11.67 -9.22
C ALA A 183 9.31 -13.21 -9.20
N GLN A 184 8.61 -13.79 -8.24
CA GLN A 184 8.42 -15.24 -8.13
C GLN A 184 7.65 -15.82 -9.32
N MET A 185 6.58 -15.14 -9.77
CA MET A 185 5.78 -15.55 -10.93
C MET A 185 6.61 -15.53 -12.22
N LEU A 186 7.38 -14.46 -12.43
CA LEU A 186 8.26 -14.32 -13.59
C LEU A 186 9.40 -15.35 -13.56
N ARG A 187 9.99 -15.64 -12.38
CA ARG A 187 11.01 -16.70 -12.23
C ARG A 187 10.47 -18.08 -12.59
N LYS A 188 9.25 -18.42 -12.15
CA LYS A 188 8.63 -19.72 -12.43
C LYS A 188 8.29 -19.94 -13.91
N LYS A 189 8.02 -18.87 -14.68
CA LYS A 189 7.58 -18.95 -16.08
C LYS A 189 8.71 -18.96 -17.12
N GLY A 190 9.97 -18.79 -16.72
CA GLY A 190 11.10 -18.73 -17.64
C GLY A 190 12.00 -17.53 -17.37
N ARG A 191 13.28 -17.67 -17.70
CA ARG A 191 14.40 -16.86 -17.19
C ARG A 191 14.39 -15.43 -17.77
N TYR A 192 13.54 -14.55 -17.25
CA TYR A 192 13.66 -13.10 -17.51
C TYR A 192 14.92 -12.56 -16.83
N PRO A 193 15.89 -12.01 -17.58
CA PRO A 193 16.99 -11.29 -16.98
C PRO A 193 16.44 -10.11 -16.15
N GLY A 194 16.93 -9.96 -14.92
CA GLY A 194 16.56 -8.82 -14.06
C GLY A 194 15.43 -9.04 -13.05
N THR A 195 14.94 -10.26 -12.81
CA THR A 195 13.97 -10.52 -11.70
C THR A 195 14.55 -10.19 -10.32
N TRP A 196 15.87 -10.08 -10.19
CA TRP A 196 16.54 -9.60 -8.97
C TRP A 196 16.17 -8.15 -8.64
N ILE A 197 15.88 -7.32 -9.64
CA ILE A 197 15.48 -5.91 -9.43
C ILE A 197 14.15 -5.85 -8.67
N LEU A 198 13.16 -6.66 -9.05
CA LEU A 198 11.87 -6.73 -8.32
C LEU A 198 12.03 -7.29 -6.89
N SER A 199 13.00 -8.18 -6.68
CA SER A 199 13.33 -8.65 -5.32
C SER A 199 14.03 -7.57 -4.50
N LEU A 200 14.87 -6.75 -5.13
CA LEU A 200 15.53 -5.64 -4.46
C LEU A 200 14.53 -4.52 -4.14
N THR A 201 13.66 -4.14 -5.08
CA THR A 201 12.62 -3.14 -4.84
C THR A 201 11.65 -3.62 -3.76
N SER A 202 11.24 -4.89 -3.76
CA SER A 202 10.40 -5.41 -2.67
C SER A 202 11.08 -5.35 -1.30
N ALA A 203 12.37 -5.69 -1.21
CA ALA A 203 13.13 -5.59 0.04
C ALA A 203 13.24 -4.14 0.54
N ILE A 204 13.52 -3.19 -0.36
CA ILE A 204 13.60 -1.77 -0.02
C ILE A 204 12.21 -1.24 0.40
N SER A 205 11.16 -1.61 -0.33
CA SER A 205 9.77 -1.23 -0.02
C SER A 205 9.37 -1.68 1.39
N VAL A 206 9.59 -2.95 1.72
CA VAL A 206 9.34 -3.46 3.08
C VAL A 206 10.28 -2.81 4.10
N GLY A 207 11.51 -2.47 3.71
CA GLY A 207 12.46 -1.73 4.54
C GLY A 207 11.94 -0.39 5.03
N PHE A 208 11.15 0.34 4.21
CA PHE A 208 10.50 1.59 4.62
C PHE A 208 9.52 1.42 5.79
N VAL A 209 9.04 0.21 6.09
CA VAL A 209 8.20 -0.01 7.27
C VAL A 209 8.92 0.37 8.57
N LEU A 210 10.23 0.10 8.68
CA LEU A 210 11.01 0.36 9.88
C LEU A 210 11.15 1.86 10.21
N PRO A 211 11.61 2.75 9.31
CA PRO A 211 11.70 4.18 9.62
C PRO A 211 10.33 4.80 9.90
N PHE A 212 9.28 4.44 9.14
CA PHE A 212 7.93 4.96 9.43
C PHE A 212 7.37 4.45 10.75
N LEU A 213 7.67 3.22 11.16
CA LEU A 213 7.31 2.70 12.47
C LEU A 213 8.08 3.44 13.58
N ALA A 214 9.37 3.68 13.40
CA ALA A 214 10.19 4.43 14.35
C ALA A 214 9.70 5.89 14.50
N LEU A 215 9.29 6.54 13.41
CA LEU A 215 8.67 7.87 13.43
C LEU A 215 7.29 7.83 14.12
N ALA A 216 6.46 6.82 13.80
CA ALA A 216 5.13 6.66 14.41
C ALA A 216 5.18 6.44 15.92
N LEU A 217 6.17 5.68 16.40
CA LEU A 217 6.43 5.42 17.82
C LEU A 217 7.23 6.53 18.51
N ARG A 218 7.59 7.60 17.78
CA ARG A 218 8.42 8.72 18.25
C ARG A 218 9.79 8.28 18.78
N TRP A 219 10.34 7.17 18.28
CA TRP A 219 11.71 6.75 18.57
C TRP A 219 12.72 7.70 17.93
N ILE A 220 12.36 8.25 16.76
CA ILE A 220 13.07 9.37 16.14
C ILE A 220 12.32 10.64 16.53
N LYS A 221 12.95 11.48 17.37
CA LYS A 221 12.41 12.79 17.73
C LYS A 221 12.59 13.73 16.55
N ILE A 222 11.48 14.13 15.93
CA ILE A 222 11.48 15.24 14.97
C ILE A 222 11.51 16.52 15.79
N GLU A 223 12.54 17.34 15.59
CA GLU A 223 12.62 18.66 16.23
C GLU A 223 11.43 19.53 15.80
N PRO A 224 10.79 20.26 16.73
CA PRO A 224 9.71 21.16 16.37
C PRO A 224 10.22 22.22 15.38
N GLY A 225 9.67 22.22 14.17
CA GLY A 225 10.11 23.06 13.05
C GLY A 225 10.88 22.33 11.95
N SER A 226 11.25 21.07 12.16
CA SER A 226 11.91 20.24 11.15
C SER A 226 10.90 19.56 10.22
N HIS A 227 10.89 19.91 8.94
CA HIS A 227 10.07 19.28 7.89
C HIS A 227 10.58 17.90 7.43
N THR A 228 11.23 17.16 8.34
CA THR A 228 11.83 15.85 8.04
C THR A 228 10.79 14.79 7.69
N ASP A 229 9.56 14.92 8.21
CA ASP A 229 8.42 14.08 7.85
C ASP A 229 8.06 14.19 6.36
N LEU A 230 8.04 15.40 5.81
CA LEU A 230 7.79 15.65 4.37
C LEU A 230 8.90 15.04 3.51
N LEU A 231 10.16 15.11 3.95
CA LEU A 231 11.28 14.46 3.26
C LEU A 231 11.07 12.94 3.18
N TRP A 232 10.73 12.29 4.31
CA TRP A 232 10.48 10.85 4.33
C TRP A 232 9.30 10.44 3.44
N LEU A 233 8.22 11.23 3.45
CA LEU A 233 7.08 11.03 2.55
C LEU A 233 7.50 11.19 1.09
N GLY A 234 8.21 12.27 0.75
CA GLY A 234 8.73 12.54 -0.58
C GLY A 234 9.62 11.41 -1.11
N VAL A 235 10.57 10.94 -0.30
CA VAL A 235 11.47 9.83 -0.62
C VAL A 235 10.69 8.53 -0.84
N TYR A 236 9.72 8.23 0.03
CA TYR A 236 8.89 7.05 -0.13
C TYR A 236 8.05 7.08 -1.42
N PHE A 237 7.42 8.22 -1.73
CA PHE A 237 6.64 8.38 -2.96
C PHE A 237 7.52 8.33 -4.22
N ALA A 238 8.74 8.88 -4.18
CA ALA A 238 9.71 8.73 -5.26
C ALA A 238 10.05 7.26 -5.49
N PHE A 239 10.37 6.54 -4.41
CA PHE A 239 10.69 5.12 -4.48
C PHE A 239 9.50 4.29 -5.01
N SER A 240 8.30 4.54 -4.50
CA SER A 240 7.07 3.87 -4.93
C SER A 240 6.75 4.16 -6.41
N ALA A 241 6.99 5.39 -6.89
CA ALA A 241 6.87 5.73 -8.30
C ALA A 241 7.83 4.90 -9.17
N VAL A 242 9.11 4.83 -8.80
CA VAL A 242 10.13 4.04 -9.52
C VAL A 242 9.77 2.55 -9.51
N SER A 243 9.30 2.04 -8.38
CA SER A 243 8.81 0.66 -8.20
C SER A 243 7.62 0.36 -9.14
N MET A 244 6.62 1.25 -9.18
CA MET A 244 5.45 1.13 -10.05
C MET A 244 5.84 1.19 -11.54
N PHE A 245 6.73 2.10 -11.94
CA PHE A 245 7.25 2.16 -13.31
C PHE A 245 8.03 0.91 -13.69
N THR A 246 8.89 0.42 -12.80
CA THR A 246 9.67 -0.80 -13.03
C THR A 246 8.76 -2.00 -13.21
N SER A 247 7.72 -2.12 -12.38
CA SER A 247 6.71 -3.16 -12.50
C SER A 247 5.92 -3.04 -13.81
N ALA A 248 5.48 -1.83 -14.16
CA ALA A 248 4.72 -1.57 -15.38
C ALA A 248 5.52 -1.88 -16.67
N LEU A 249 6.78 -1.42 -16.73
CA LEU A 249 7.68 -1.70 -17.85
C LEU A 249 7.94 -3.20 -18.00
N ARG A 250 8.17 -3.90 -16.88
CA ARG A 250 8.38 -5.35 -16.91
C ARG A 250 7.14 -6.11 -17.39
N LEU A 251 5.96 -5.68 -16.95
CA LEU A 251 4.69 -6.22 -17.41
C LEU A 251 4.47 -5.98 -18.90
N HIS A 252 4.86 -4.81 -19.42
CA HIS A 252 4.79 -4.48 -20.84
C HIS A 252 5.77 -5.32 -21.69
N THR A 253 7.00 -5.51 -21.22
CA THR A 253 8.01 -6.31 -21.93
C THR A 253 7.82 -7.83 -21.79
N ALA A 254 6.93 -8.27 -20.90
CA ALA A 254 6.59 -9.68 -20.83
C ALA A 254 5.84 -10.05 -22.13
N PRO A 255 6.28 -11.07 -22.88
CA PRO A 255 5.62 -11.53 -24.08
C PRO A 255 4.18 -11.84 -23.76
N ALA A 256 3.29 -11.39 -24.65
CA ALA A 256 1.86 -11.60 -24.53
C ALA A 256 1.62 -13.07 -24.23
N LEU A 257 1.16 -13.33 -23.00
CA LEU A 257 0.73 -14.65 -22.56
C LEU A 257 -0.59 -14.94 -23.29
N SER A 258 -0.50 -15.32 -24.56
CA SER A 258 -1.56 -15.95 -25.33
C SER A 258 -1.82 -17.35 -24.80
#